data_AF-A0A2M9IM51-F1
#
_entry.id   AF-A0A2M9IM51-F1
#
_cell.length_a   1.000
_cell.length_b   1.000
_cell.length_c   1.000
_cell.angle_alpha   90.00
_cell.angle_beta   90.00
_cell.angle_gamma   90.00
#
_symmetry.space_group_name_H-M   'P 1'
#
loop_
_entity.id
_entity.type
_entity.pdbx_description
1 polymer ?
#
loop_
_entity_poly.entity_id
_entity_poly.type
_entity_poly.pdbx_seq_one_letter_code
_entity_poly.pdbx_strand_id
1 'polypeptide(L)'
;MSMQRRSSARRRVVPAAVGSLVALSLLSAVSAGAQPAAGAQQAAEAQPGGGLPSRAVPQSRPVTVAEARTDAYLRSLRSRPASLRGFFVSLPKGGDLHNHLSGAVSTEYLIELAAEDGLCVETATLTAVAPPCGPGTRPAADARRDHAFHDALVRTWSMQDFPPGGNGHDHFFDTFGKFGEVTWRHRGKLLAQVADHVAGQNQFYLETMVSPASDGARQLAAEVGWDADLAALHRKLVAGGKLDGLVAAARKEADDGDAEFRATEHCGTGRARPGCRLTVRWISQASRGSAPERVFTQLALGMRLAERDPRFVAVNLVQPEDGNVALRDYSLQMRMVRYLRGAYPRAHVTLHAGELWTGLVKPQDLEFHIKEAVDVARTQRVGHGVDLVHEDGWQRTARTMAARQVAVEVPFSSNAQILGVKGAEHPFTTYRRYGVPIVLATDDPGVSRIDISHEYQYAAATYGLSYPELKDLARASLQYAFLPGASLWQGNPTTGGYRVVPACRGERPGLPVRSAACQRLLYGSPRAELEWRQEAAFAAFERTHARTTR
;
A
#
# COMPACT_ATOMS: atom_id res chain seq x y z
N MET A 1 -8.63 -54.75 43.52
CA MET A 1 -7.51 -55.28 44.33
C MET A 1 -6.76 -56.26 43.45
N SER A 2 -5.43 -56.42 43.41
CA SER A 2 -4.24 -55.61 43.71
C SER A 2 -3.04 -56.56 43.50
N MET A 3 -1.93 -56.07 42.94
CA MET A 3 -0.56 -56.64 43.05
C MET A 3 -0.18 -58.02 42.45
N GLN A 4 0.49 -57.93 41.29
CA GLN A 4 1.82 -58.50 40.95
C GLN A 4 2.55 -59.46 41.92
N ARG A 5 3.27 -60.46 41.35
CA ARG A 5 4.76 -60.54 41.33
C ARG A 5 5.35 -61.77 40.57
N ARG A 6 6.39 -61.51 39.73
CA ARG A 6 7.72 -62.21 39.50
C ARG A 6 7.79 -63.76 39.48
N SER A 7 8.76 -64.51 38.87
CA SER A 7 10.12 -64.30 38.30
C SER A 7 10.55 -65.59 37.51
N SER A 8 11.72 -65.78 36.85
CA SER A 8 12.62 -64.96 36.00
C SER A 8 13.88 -65.78 35.59
N ALA A 9 14.32 -65.78 34.32
CA ALA A 9 15.56 -66.46 33.87
C ALA A 9 16.19 -65.79 32.62
N ARG A 10 17.35 -65.11 32.73
CA ARG A 10 18.77 -65.54 32.48
C ARG A 10 19.21 -65.33 31.01
N ARG A 11 20.08 -64.32 30.71
CA ARG A 11 21.59 -64.28 30.76
C ARG A 11 22.23 -65.05 29.58
N ARG A 12 23.31 -64.65 28.88
CA ARG A 12 24.53 -63.78 29.05
C ARG A 12 24.99 -63.35 27.61
N VAL A 13 25.91 -62.41 27.30
CA VAL A 13 26.56 -61.23 27.94
C VAL A 13 27.33 -60.40 26.86
N VAL A 14 28.04 -59.31 27.21
CA VAL A 14 28.85 -58.40 26.33
C VAL A 14 30.37 -58.67 26.51
N PRO A 15 31.31 -58.13 25.70
CA PRO A 15 31.96 -56.82 25.99
C PRO A 15 32.10 -55.90 24.74
N ALA A 16 32.01 -54.57 24.80
CA ALA A 16 32.81 -53.55 25.52
C ALA A 16 34.21 -53.31 24.88
N ALA A 17 34.84 -52.11 24.90
CA ALA A 17 34.61 -50.93 25.74
C ALA A 17 35.25 -49.63 25.19
N VAL A 18 34.71 -48.45 25.60
CA VAL A 18 35.42 -47.25 26.17
C VAL A 18 36.41 -46.43 25.30
N GLY A 19 36.44 -45.09 25.33
CA GLY A 19 35.55 -44.11 26.00
C GLY A 19 36.07 -42.64 25.98
N SER A 20 35.19 -41.70 26.37
CA SER A 20 35.35 -40.54 27.30
C SER A 20 36.76 -40.01 27.68
N LEU A 21 37.04 -38.71 27.97
CA LEU A 21 36.25 -37.50 28.30
C LEU A 21 37.16 -36.21 28.25
N VAL A 22 36.57 -35.04 27.93
CA VAL A 22 36.80 -33.64 28.44
C VAL A 22 38.20 -33.14 28.92
N ALA A 23 38.62 -31.93 28.45
CA ALA A 23 39.13 -30.80 29.27
C ALA A 23 39.34 -29.47 28.46
N LEU A 24 39.31 -28.30 29.15
CA LEU A 24 39.54 -26.94 28.63
C LEU A 24 41.01 -26.47 28.79
N SER A 25 41.50 -25.58 27.90
CA SER A 25 42.30 -24.34 28.15
C SER A 25 42.85 -23.79 26.81
N LEU A 26 42.54 -22.57 26.35
CA LEU A 26 43.03 -21.22 26.71
C LEU A 26 44.40 -20.79 26.12
N LEU A 27 44.39 -19.59 25.51
CA LEU A 27 45.49 -18.67 25.18
C LEU A 27 46.48 -18.98 24.03
N SER A 28 46.39 -18.17 22.97
CA SER A 28 47.41 -17.17 22.59
C SER A 28 46.84 -16.17 21.57
N ALA A 29 47.47 -14.99 21.41
CA ALA A 29 46.88 -13.85 20.70
C ALA A 29 47.89 -13.06 19.86
N VAL A 30 47.41 -12.30 18.85
CA VAL A 30 48.09 -11.13 18.20
C VAL A 30 49.34 -11.50 17.35
N SER A 31 49.64 -10.97 16.15
CA SER A 31 49.01 -10.02 15.20
C SER A 31 49.66 -10.09 13.80
N ALA A 32 49.18 -9.22 12.89
CA ALA A 32 49.69 -8.84 11.56
C ALA A 32 49.01 -9.54 10.37
N GLY A 33 48.59 -8.85 9.31
CA GLY A 33 48.56 -7.41 9.07
C GLY A 33 48.43 -7.12 7.57
N ALA A 34 47.36 -6.44 7.14
CA ALA A 34 47.15 -6.09 5.74
C ALA A 34 46.42 -4.75 5.60
N GLN A 35 47.12 -3.78 5.01
CA GLN A 35 46.55 -2.49 4.58
C GLN A 35 45.90 -2.61 3.17
N PRO A 36 45.10 -1.62 2.74
CA PRO A 36 44.13 -1.84 1.67
C PRO A 36 44.73 -1.78 0.26
N ALA A 37 44.27 -2.68 -0.62
CA ALA A 37 44.53 -2.59 -2.05
C ALA A 37 43.49 -1.68 -2.72
N ALA A 38 43.95 -0.57 -3.28
CA ALA A 38 43.13 0.31 -4.12
C ALA A 38 43.15 -0.15 -5.59
N GLY A 39 42.02 0.04 -6.28
CA GLY A 39 41.98 0.21 -7.74
C GLY A 39 41.83 -1.06 -8.58
N ALA A 40 40.61 -1.26 -9.10
CA ALA A 40 40.38 -1.84 -10.43
C ALA A 40 39.01 -1.41 -10.96
N GLN A 41 38.93 -0.21 -11.54
CA GLN A 41 37.82 0.11 -12.44
C GLN A 41 37.97 -0.72 -13.70
N GLN A 42 37.02 -1.61 -13.98
CA GLN A 42 36.84 -2.15 -15.34
C GLN A 42 35.60 -1.50 -15.96
N ALA A 43 35.84 -0.73 -17.01
CA ALA A 43 34.79 -0.17 -17.83
C ALA A 43 34.13 -1.29 -18.64
N ALA A 44 32.82 -1.45 -18.50
CA ALA A 44 32.03 -2.27 -19.42
C ALA A 44 31.75 -1.44 -20.68
N GLU A 45 32.38 -1.82 -21.80
CA GLU A 45 32.14 -1.18 -23.10
C GLU A 45 30.72 -1.47 -23.60
N ALA A 46 29.93 -0.42 -23.80
CA ALA A 46 28.58 -0.54 -24.34
C ALA A 46 28.61 -0.71 -25.87
N GLN A 47 28.29 -1.90 -26.35
CA GLN A 47 27.97 -2.14 -27.77
C GLN A 47 26.66 -1.42 -28.16
N PRO A 48 26.56 -0.84 -29.37
CA PRO A 48 25.46 0.07 -29.72
C PRO A 48 24.17 -0.68 -30.11
N GLY A 49 23.35 -1.00 -29.10
CA GLY A 49 21.97 -1.45 -29.31
C GLY A 49 21.12 -0.36 -29.97
N GLY A 50 20.42 -0.70 -31.05
CA GLY A 50 19.70 0.25 -31.91
C GLY A 50 18.76 1.19 -31.15
N GLY A 51 19.02 2.49 -31.27
CA GLY A 51 18.27 3.53 -30.58
C GLY A 51 16.81 3.59 -31.03
N LEU A 52 15.89 3.15 -30.17
CA LEU A 52 14.49 3.55 -30.26
C LEU A 52 14.44 5.09 -30.18
N PRO A 53 13.69 5.78 -31.07
CA PRO A 53 13.58 7.22 -31.01
C PRO A 53 13.03 7.63 -29.65
N SER A 54 13.66 8.63 -29.04
CA SER A 54 13.18 9.24 -27.81
C SER A 54 11.79 9.82 -28.05
N ARG A 55 10.75 9.05 -27.75
CA ARG A 55 9.41 9.60 -27.54
C ARG A 55 9.51 10.44 -26.28
N ALA A 56 9.68 11.75 -26.51
CA ALA A 56 9.62 12.76 -25.47
C ALA A 56 8.36 12.54 -24.62
N VAL A 57 8.48 12.88 -23.33
CA VAL A 57 7.34 12.96 -22.41
C VAL A 57 6.19 13.68 -23.13
N PRO A 58 4.94 13.16 -23.07
CA PRO A 58 3.84 13.70 -23.87
C PRO A 58 3.74 15.21 -23.75
N GLN A 59 3.57 15.92 -24.89
CA GLN A 59 3.65 17.37 -24.93
C GLN A 59 2.76 17.99 -23.85
N SER A 60 3.42 18.56 -22.83
CA SER A 60 2.74 19.17 -21.70
C SER A 60 1.84 20.29 -22.21
N ARG A 61 0.62 20.35 -21.69
CA ARG A 61 -0.26 21.51 -21.84
C ARG A 61 0.52 22.81 -21.54
N PRO A 62 0.18 23.95 -22.17
CA PRO A 62 0.83 25.22 -21.87
C PRO A 62 0.85 25.49 -20.35
N VAL A 63 2.04 25.71 -19.80
CA VAL A 63 2.24 26.06 -18.39
C VAL A 63 1.73 27.49 -18.19
N THR A 64 0.86 27.69 -17.20
CA THR A 64 0.33 29.02 -16.90
C THR A 64 1.37 29.90 -16.19
N VAL A 65 1.20 31.22 -16.26
CA VAL A 65 2.07 32.18 -15.53
C VAL A 65 2.05 31.92 -14.01
N ALA A 66 0.92 31.47 -13.46
CA ALA A 66 0.79 31.12 -12.06
C ALA A 66 1.64 29.89 -11.71
N GLU A 67 1.49 28.80 -12.48
CA GLU A 67 2.28 27.58 -12.34
C GLU A 67 3.79 27.85 -12.48
N ALA A 68 4.22 28.63 -13.48
CA ALA A 68 5.62 28.96 -13.69
C ALA A 68 6.23 29.76 -12.51
N ARG A 69 5.45 30.63 -11.86
CA ARG A 69 5.90 31.38 -10.67
C ARG A 69 5.95 30.49 -9.43
N THR A 70 4.96 29.63 -9.22
CA THR A 70 4.95 28.64 -8.14
C THR A 70 6.09 27.64 -8.29
N ASP A 71 6.43 27.25 -9.52
CA ASP A 71 7.57 26.41 -9.87
C ASP A 71 8.92 27.11 -9.60
N ALA A 72 9.04 28.40 -9.90
CA ALA A 72 10.20 29.21 -9.52
C ALA A 72 10.34 29.33 -7.99
N TYR A 73 9.22 29.51 -7.28
CA TYR A 73 9.20 29.53 -5.82
C TYR A 73 9.63 28.17 -5.23
N LEU A 74 9.16 27.05 -5.76
CA LEU A 74 9.61 25.69 -5.38
C LEU A 74 11.13 25.53 -5.54
N ARG A 75 11.71 25.98 -6.66
CA ARG A 75 13.17 25.95 -6.84
C ARG A 75 13.91 26.80 -5.79
N SER A 76 13.35 27.97 -5.41
CA SER A 76 13.91 28.85 -4.37
C SER A 76 13.88 28.26 -2.94
N LEU A 77 13.17 27.16 -2.73
CA LEU A 77 13.04 26.47 -1.43
C LEU A 77 14.08 25.35 -1.23
N ARG A 78 14.82 24.95 -2.29
CA ARG A 78 15.72 23.77 -2.24
C ARG A 78 16.76 23.81 -1.12
N SER A 79 17.27 25.00 -0.76
CA SER A 79 18.23 25.22 0.34
C SER A 79 17.58 25.56 1.69
N ARG A 80 16.24 25.45 1.82
CA ARG A 80 15.47 25.84 3.00
C ARG A 80 14.54 24.70 3.46
N PRO A 81 15.07 23.64 4.11
CA PRO A 81 14.34 22.39 4.33
C PRO A 81 12.97 22.54 5.01
N ALA A 82 12.88 23.35 6.08
CA ALA A 82 11.61 23.59 6.77
C ALA A 82 10.56 24.28 5.88
N SER A 83 10.97 25.25 5.06
CA SER A 83 10.09 25.94 4.11
C SER A 83 9.71 25.06 2.92
N LEU A 84 10.62 24.20 2.44
CA LEU A 84 10.36 23.20 1.41
C LEU A 84 9.33 22.17 1.89
N ARG A 85 9.52 21.65 3.10
CA ARG A 85 8.56 20.76 3.75
C ARG A 85 7.20 21.42 3.89
N GLY A 86 7.14 22.68 4.32
CA GLY A 86 5.91 23.46 4.40
C GLY A 86 5.17 23.59 3.06
N PHE A 87 5.91 23.81 1.96
CA PHE A 87 5.34 23.82 0.60
C PHE A 87 4.73 22.47 0.21
N PHE A 88 5.39 21.35 0.51
CA PHE A 88 4.84 20.03 0.18
C PHE A 88 3.65 19.66 1.05
N VAL A 89 3.62 20.04 2.33
CA VAL A 89 2.44 19.88 3.19
C VAL A 89 1.25 20.68 2.64
N SER A 90 1.45 21.96 2.26
CA SER A 90 0.36 22.79 1.73
C SER A 90 -0.04 22.48 0.28
N LEU A 91 0.77 21.72 -0.48
CA LEU A 91 0.46 21.29 -1.85
C LEU A 91 -0.83 20.45 -1.88
N PRO A 92 -1.87 20.82 -2.66
CA PRO A 92 -3.05 19.97 -2.83
C PRO A 92 -2.70 18.70 -3.60
N LYS A 93 -2.87 17.49 -3.01
CA LYS A 93 -2.29 16.23 -3.55
C LYS A 93 -3.28 15.20 -4.09
N GLY A 94 -4.57 15.54 -4.21
CA GLY A 94 -5.60 14.64 -4.74
C GLY A 94 -5.99 13.58 -3.73
N GLY A 95 -5.95 12.31 -4.13
CA GLY A 95 -6.18 11.16 -3.25
C GLY A 95 -4.92 10.42 -2.83
N ASP A 96 -5.04 9.56 -1.83
CA ASP A 96 -4.21 8.36 -1.72
C ASP A 96 -5.00 7.16 -2.25
N LEU A 97 -4.35 6.31 -3.04
CA LEU A 97 -5.00 5.18 -3.74
C LEU A 97 -4.42 3.80 -3.38
N HIS A 98 -3.32 3.78 -2.63
CA HIS A 98 -2.67 2.56 -2.19
C HIS A 98 -2.20 2.78 -0.75
N ASN A 99 -3.02 2.34 0.19
CA ASN A 99 -2.87 2.60 1.62
C ASN A 99 -3.50 1.45 2.41
N HIS A 100 -2.82 0.87 3.40
CA HIS A 100 -3.40 -0.19 4.23
C HIS A 100 -3.76 0.36 5.61
N LEU A 101 -5.02 0.23 6.03
CA LEU A 101 -5.49 0.88 7.27
C LEU A 101 -4.67 0.47 8.50
N SER A 102 -4.21 -0.78 8.54
CA SER A 102 -3.50 -1.38 9.67
C SER A 102 -2.09 -0.85 9.90
N GLY A 103 -1.34 -0.46 8.86
CA GLY A 103 -0.02 0.17 9.00
C GLY A 103 0.03 1.61 8.52
N ALA A 104 -1.08 2.19 8.05
CA ALA A 104 -1.21 3.62 7.84
C ALA A 104 -1.40 4.42 9.13
N VAL A 105 -2.03 3.83 10.13
CA VAL A 105 -2.21 4.41 11.47
C VAL A 105 -0.86 4.50 12.20
N SER A 106 -0.57 5.62 12.85
CA SER A 106 0.72 5.80 13.53
C SER A 106 0.95 4.78 14.65
N THR A 107 2.18 4.28 14.75
CA THR A 107 2.59 3.28 15.74
C THR A 107 2.38 3.75 17.19
N GLU A 108 2.62 5.01 17.49
CA GLU A 108 2.36 5.58 18.82
C GLU A 108 0.88 5.47 19.23
N TYR A 109 -0.05 5.59 18.27
CA TYR A 109 -1.48 5.47 18.56
C TYR A 109 -1.91 4.00 18.74
N LEU A 110 -1.24 3.06 18.05
CA LEU A 110 -1.44 1.63 18.32
C LEU A 110 -1.00 1.26 19.75
N ILE A 111 0.10 1.84 20.24
CA ILE A 111 0.55 1.66 21.63
C ILE A 111 -0.49 2.22 22.61
N GLU A 112 -1.05 3.41 22.34
CA GLU A 112 -2.10 4.01 23.16
C GLU A 112 -3.40 3.19 23.16
N LEU A 113 -3.84 2.68 22.00
CA LEU A 113 -5.01 1.80 21.91
C LEU A 113 -4.79 0.46 22.64
N ALA A 114 -3.60 -0.14 22.52
CA ALA A 114 -3.25 -1.33 23.29
C ALA A 114 -3.31 -1.08 24.80
N ALA A 115 -2.91 0.10 25.24
CA ALA A 115 -2.97 0.54 26.63
C ALA A 115 -4.40 0.92 27.10
N GLU A 116 -5.29 1.39 26.22
CA GLU A 116 -6.72 1.58 26.49
C GLU A 116 -7.45 0.25 26.67
N ASP A 117 -7.17 -0.73 25.82
CA ASP A 117 -7.77 -2.07 25.83
C ASP A 117 -7.27 -2.98 26.95
N GLY A 118 -6.24 -2.55 27.70
CA GLY A 118 -5.58 -3.38 28.71
C GLY A 118 -4.85 -4.59 28.12
N LEU A 119 -4.39 -4.51 26.87
CA LEU A 119 -3.60 -5.56 26.23
C LEU A 119 -2.26 -5.77 26.93
N CYS A 120 -1.69 -6.94 26.71
CA CYS A 120 -0.37 -7.31 27.16
C CYS A 120 0.59 -7.32 25.98
N VAL A 121 1.88 -7.22 26.26
CA VAL A 121 2.96 -7.33 25.28
C VAL A 121 3.89 -8.45 25.73
N GLU A 122 4.14 -9.42 24.86
CA GLU A 122 5.16 -10.46 25.06
C GLU A 122 6.55 -9.82 25.16
N THR A 123 7.28 -10.04 26.26
CA THR A 123 8.54 -9.32 26.50
C THR A 123 9.69 -9.79 25.59
N ALA A 124 9.56 -10.95 24.95
CA ALA A 124 10.58 -11.54 24.08
C ALA A 124 10.43 -11.13 22.60
N THR A 125 9.19 -10.97 22.13
CA THR A 125 8.84 -10.71 20.71
C THR A 125 8.32 -9.28 20.49
N LEU A 126 7.91 -8.61 21.58
CA LEU A 126 7.16 -7.36 21.61
C LEU A 126 5.83 -7.43 20.83
N THR A 127 5.21 -8.62 20.78
CA THR A 127 3.88 -8.84 20.21
C THR A 127 2.78 -8.46 21.20
N ALA A 128 1.78 -7.70 20.76
CA ALA A 128 0.56 -7.43 21.51
C ALA A 128 -0.34 -8.68 21.56
N VAL A 129 -0.83 -9.03 22.75
CA VAL A 129 -1.67 -10.20 23.00
C VAL A 129 -2.81 -9.85 23.96
N ALA A 130 -3.90 -10.63 23.89
CA ALA A 130 -5.08 -10.44 24.72
C ALA A 130 -4.77 -10.64 26.23
N PRO A 131 -5.45 -9.90 27.13
CA PRO A 131 -5.35 -10.10 28.58
C PRO A 131 -5.94 -11.45 29.04
N PRO A 132 -5.60 -11.95 30.25
CA PRO A 132 -4.79 -11.29 31.30
C PRO A 132 -3.28 -11.45 31.11
N CYS A 133 -2.49 -10.49 31.61
CA CYS A 133 -1.04 -10.55 31.52
C CYS A 133 -0.46 -11.56 32.52
N GLY A 134 0.31 -12.52 32.00
CA GLY A 134 0.99 -13.56 32.77
C GLY A 134 2.52 -13.50 32.65
N PRO A 135 3.24 -14.51 33.18
CA PRO A 135 4.69 -14.62 33.05
C PRO A 135 5.14 -14.52 31.58
N GLY A 136 6.18 -13.72 31.30
CA GLY A 136 6.66 -13.45 29.94
C GLY A 136 5.90 -12.37 29.18
N THR A 137 4.91 -11.71 29.82
CA THR A 137 4.20 -10.55 29.26
C THR A 137 4.24 -9.34 30.20
N ARG A 138 4.01 -8.15 29.66
CA ARG A 138 3.93 -6.87 30.37
C ARG A 138 2.67 -6.09 29.92
N PRO A 139 1.97 -5.34 30.79
CA PRO A 139 0.86 -4.49 30.34
C PRO A 139 1.33 -3.46 29.30
N ALA A 140 0.59 -3.29 28.20
CA ALA A 140 0.89 -2.27 27.19
C ALA A 140 0.88 -0.84 27.79
N ALA A 141 0.04 -0.62 28.81
CA ALA A 141 -0.05 0.65 29.54
C ALA A 141 1.25 1.08 30.26
N ASP A 142 2.22 0.19 30.47
CA ASP A 142 3.53 0.56 31.02
C ASP A 142 4.29 1.51 30.07
N ALA A 143 4.07 1.44 28.75
CA ALA A 143 4.71 2.29 27.76
C ALA A 143 4.40 3.80 27.95
N ARG A 144 3.30 4.14 28.64
CA ARG A 144 2.96 5.53 28.99
C ARG A 144 3.92 6.17 30.02
N ARG A 145 4.77 5.38 30.66
CA ARG A 145 5.69 5.80 31.74
C ARG A 145 7.12 5.30 31.56
N ASP A 146 7.27 4.13 30.95
CA ASP A 146 8.56 3.52 30.60
C ASP A 146 8.93 3.87 29.16
N HIS A 147 9.68 4.96 28.99
CA HIS A 147 10.14 5.44 27.68
C HIS A 147 11.00 4.39 26.94
N ALA A 148 11.80 3.59 27.65
CA ALA A 148 12.62 2.58 27.01
C ALA A 148 11.76 1.45 26.41
N PHE A 149 10.68 1.07 27.09
CA PHE A 149 9.70 0.12 26.59
C PHE A 149 8.85 0.72 25.44
N HIS A 150 8.41 1.97 25.55
CA HIS A 150 7.74 2.69 24.45
C HIS A 150 8.59 2.69 23.18
N ASP A 151 9.86 3.11 23.28
CA ASP A 151 10.74 3.23 22.11
C ASP A 151 11.11 1.85 21.54
N ALA A 152 11.15 0.80 22.38
CA ALA A 152 11.30 -0.57 21.92
C ALA A 152 10.08 -1.03 21.10
N LEU A 153 8.85 -0.71 21.53
CA LEU A 153 7.64 -0.95 20.75
C LEU A 153 7.67 -0.18 19.43
N VAL A 154 7.97 1.12 19.45
CA VAL A 154 8.04 1.96 18.23
C VAL A 154 9.03 1.40 17.21
N ARG A 155 10.25 1.03 17.61
CA ARG A 155 11.25 0.39 16.72
C ARG A 155 10.84 -1.00 16.20
N THR A 156 9.95 -1.69 16.91
CA THR A 156 9.58 -3.08 16.60
C THR A 156 8.28 -3.18 15.79
N TRP A 157 7.43 -2.15 15.87
CA TRP A 157 6.16 -2.03 15.16
C TRP A 157 6.23 -1.06 13.97
N SER A 158 7.41 -0.46 13.71
CA SER A 158 7.65 0.46 12.59
C SER A 158 9.08 0.33 12.04
N MET A 159 9.39 1.08 10.98
CA MET A 159 10.74 1.25 10.43
C MET A 159 11.60 2.28 11.20
N GLN A 160 11.17 2.74 12.38
CA GLN A 160 11.95 3.64 13.24
C GLN A 160 13.33 3.03 13.55
N ASP A 161 14.39 3.83 13.36
CA ASP A 161 15.79 3.45 13.60
C ASP A 161 16.25 2.18 12.85
N PHE A 162 15.52 1.73 11.82
CA PHE A 162 15.85 0.51 11.10
C PHE A 162 17.24 0.61 10.45
N PRO A 163 18.17 -0.34 10.70
CA PRO A 163 19.57 -0.19 10.33
C PRO A 163 19.78 -0.27 8.80
N PRO A 164 20.60 0.62 8.21
CA PRO A 164 21.02 0.50 6.82
C PRO A 164 21.66 -0.85 6.53
N GLY A 165 21.16 -1.58 5.54
CA GLY A 165 21.64 -2.92 5.17
C GLY A 165 21.09 -4.07 6.02
N GLY A 166 20.17 -3.82 6.97
CA GLY A 166 19.36 -4.87 7.58
C GLY A 166 18.31 -5.44 6.61
N ASN A 167 17.70 -6.57 6.96
CA ASN A 167 16.57 -7.13 6.21
C ASN A 167 15.28 -6.32 6.47
N GLY A 168 15.10 -5.23 5.72
CA GLY A 168 13.95 -4.34 5.83
C GLY A 168 12.64 -4.99 5.37
N HIS A 169 12.72 -5.98 4.47
CA HIS A 169 11.59 -6.77 3.99
C HIS A 169 10.94 -7.53 5.14
N ASP A 170 11.67 -8.46 5.77
CA ASP A 170 11.15 -9.28 6.87
C ASP A 170 10.69 -8.40 8.04
N HIS A 171 11.48 -7.39 8.42
CA HIS A 171 11.14 -6.51 9.54
C HIS A 171 9.82 -5.77 9.31
N PHE A 172 9.59 -5.23 8.11
CA PHE A 172 8.34 -4.57 7.73
C PHE A 172 7.14 -5.53 7.84
N PHE A 173 7.21 -6.70 7.22
CA PHE A 173 6.11 -7.67 7.23
C PHE A 173 5.86 -8.32 8.59
N ASP A 174 6.90 -8.45 9.43
CA ASP A 174 6.78 -8.89 10.82
C ASP A 174 5.98 -7.92 11.68
N THR A 175 5.99 -6.61 11.39
CA THR A 175 5.31 -5.61 12.24
C THR A 175 3.81 -5.90 12.39
N PHE A 176 3.14 -6.28 11.29
CA PHE A 176 1.70 -6.57 11.26
C PHE A 176 1.30 -7.74 12.15
N GLY A 177 2.18 -8.73 12.33
CA GLY A 177 1.97 -9.81 13.29
C GLY A 177 2.05 -9.33 14.73
N LYS A 178 2.95 -8.37 15.02
CA LYS A 178 3.23 -7.87 16.37
C LYS A 178 2.15 -6.92 16.90
N PHE A 179 1.62 -6.02 16.06
CA PHE A 179 0.53 -5.11 16.46
C PHE A 179 -0.87 -5.61 16.05
N GLY A 180 -0.97 -6.77 15.38
CA GLY A 180 -2.20 -7.28 14.79
C GLY A 180 -3.40 -7.26 15.74
N GLU A 181 -3.16 -7.67 17.00
CA GLU A 181 -4.17 -7.73 18.08
C GLU A 181 -4.84 -6.38 18.38
N VAL A 182 -4.14 -5.27 18.16
CA VAL A 182 -4.69 -3.90 18.30
C VAL A 182 -5.59 -3.57 17.10
N THR A 183 -5.10 -3.85 15.89
CA THR A 183 -5.68 -3.30 14.67
C THR A 183 -7.06 -3.87 14.29
N TRP A 184 -7.39 -5.09 14.71
CA TRP A 184 -8.70 -5.68 14.41
C TRP A 184 -9.84 -5.14 15.30
N ARG A 185 -9.52 -4.40 16.37
CA ARG A 185 -10.48 -4.00 17.41
C ARG A 185 -11.15 -2.64 17.19
N HIS A 186 -10.45 -1.65 16.61
CA HIS A 186 -10.89 -0.23 16.56
C HIS A 186 -10.92 0.37 15.15
N ARG A 187 -11.52 -0.31 14.17
CA ARG A 187 -11.49 0.07 12.74
C ARG A 187 -11.85 1.55 12.50
N GLY A 188 -12.81 2.10 13.23
CA GLY A 188 -13.22 3.49 13.12
C GLY A 188 -12.24 4.48 13.76
N LYS A 189 -11.62 4.14 14.91
CA LYS A 189 -10.56 4.98 15.50
C LYS A 189 -9.30 5.00 14.62
N LEU A 190 -8.90 3.87 14.04
CA LEU A 190 -7.77 3.84 13.10
C LEU A 190 -8.06 4.76 11.91
N LEU A 191 -9.26 4.65 11.32
CA LEU A 191 -9.68 5.51 10.22
C LEU A 191 -9.71 6.98 10.63
N ALA A 192 -10.15 7.30 11.84
CA ALA A 192 -10.20 8.68 12.33
C ALA A 192 -8.80 9.32 12.30
N GLN A 193 -7.79 8.65 12.87
CA GLN A 193 -6.41 9.16 12.85
C GLN A 193 -5.85 9.28 11.43
N VAL A 194 -6.03 8.25 10.60
CA VAL A 194 -5.53 8.25 9.20
C VAL A 194 -6.23 9.35 8.38
N ALA A 195 -7.54 9.54 8.54
CA ALA A 195 -8.30 10.56 7.82
C ALA A 195 -7.88 11.98 8.22
N ASP A 196 -7.63 12.23 9.51
CA ASP A 196 -7.13 13.52 10.00
C ASP A 196 -5.69 13.78 9.47
N HIS A 197 -4.85 12.75 9.40
CA HIS A 197 -3.52 12.85 8.80
C HIS A 197 -3.62 13.19 7.30
N VAL A 198 -4.38 12.43 6.51
CA VAL A 198 -4.60 12.65 5.07
C VAL A 198 -5.18 14.04 4.79
N ALA A 199 -6.16 14.49 5.59
CA ALA A 199 -6.68 15.85 5.51
C ALA A 199 -5.62 16.92 5.86
N GLY A 200 -4.78 16.66 6.87
CA GLY A 200 -3.64 17.51 7.23
C GLY A 200 -2.56 17.61 6.15
N GLN A 201 -2.39 16.56 5.34
CA GLN A 201 -1.55 16.56 4.14
C GLN A 201 -2.24 17.18 2.90
N ASN A 202 -3.38 17.86 3.04
CA ASN A 202 -4.11 18.50 1.95
C ASN A 202 -4.45 17.53 0.78
N GLN A 203 -4.84 16.31 1.13
CA GLN A 203 -5.55 15.38 0.26
C GLN A 203 -7.06 15.49 0.49
N PHE A 204 -7.85 15.04 -0.50
CA PHE A 204 -9.32 15.11 -0.50
C PHE A 204 -10.00 13.74 -0.62
N TYR A 205 -9.22 12.68 -0.83
CA TYR A 205 -9.71 11.33 -1.07
C TYR A 205 -8.78 10.27 -0.47
N LEU A 206 -9.34 9.13 -0.06
CA LEU A 206 -8.61 7.96 0.41
C LEU A 206 -9.29 6.68 -0.08
N GLU A 207 -8.54 5.85 -0.80
CA GLU A 207 -8.84 4.42 -0.96
C GLU A 207 -7.89 3.64 -0.05
N THR A 208 -8.43 2.94 0.96
CA THR A 208 -7.63 2.21 1.95
C THR A 208 -8.10 0.76 2.10
N MET A 209 -7.17 -0.15 2.37
CA MET A 209 -7.37 -1.60 2.31
C MET A 209 -7.75 -2.18 3.69
N VAL A 210 -8.73 -3.10 3.69
CA VAL A 210 -9.23 -3.82 4.87
C VAL A 210 -9.59 -5.27 4.54
N SER A 211 -9.63 -6.13 5.56
CA SER A 211 -10.05 -7.54 5.46
C SER A 211 -11.47 -7.75 6.04
N PRO A 212 -12.56 -7.51 5.29
CA PRO A 212 -13.92 -7.63 5.80
C PRO A 212 -14.31 -9.09 6.09
N ALA A 213 -15.03 -9.35 7.18
CA ALA A 213 -15.55 -10.67 7.58
C ALA A 213 -14.49 -11.80 7.52
N SER A 214 -13.23 -11.48 7.86
CA SER A 214 -12.06 -12.35 7.67
C SER A 214 -12.23 -13.75 8.30
N ASP A 215 -12.79 -13.83 9.50
CA ASP A 215 -13.04 -15.10 10.18
C ASP A 215 -14.16 -15.93 9.55
N GLY A 216 -15.25 -15.27 9.16
CA GLY A 216 -16.34 -15.95 8.43
C GLY A 216 -15.88 -16.44 7.05
N ALA A 217 -15.04 -15.66 6.36
CA ALA A 217 -14.42 -16.07 5.10
C ALA A 217 -13.47 -17.26 5.28
N ARG A 218 -12.69 -17.29 6.36
CA ARG A 218 -11.83 -18.43 6.75
C ARG A 218 -12.66 -19.69 7.03
N GLN A 219 -13.74 -19.57 7.80
CA GLN A 219 -14.63 -20.69 8.13
C GLN A 219 -15.35 -21.23 6.88
N LEU A 220 -15.93 -20.36 6.05
CA LEU A 220 -16.62 -20.76 4.82
C LEU A 220 -15.67 -21.41 3.81
N ALA A 221 -14.44 -20.92 3.67
CA ALA A 221 -13.43 -21.53 2.81
C ALA A 221 -13.10 -22.96 3.25
N ALA A 222 -12.94 -23.19 4.56
CA ALA A 222 -12.70 -24.51 5.13
C ALA A 222 -13.92 -25.45 4.99
N GLU A 223 -15.14 -24.93 5.08
CA GLU A 223 -16.39 -25.69 4.89
C GLU A 223 -16.58 -26.13 3.43
N VAL A 224 -16.25 -25.26 2.47
CA VAL A 224 -16.44 -25.50 1.03
C VAL A 224 -15.29 -26.31 0.41
N GLY A 225 -14.07 -26.14 0.91
CA GLY A 225 -12.86 -26.78 0.41
C GLY A 225 -12.43 -26.30 -0.99
N TRP A 226 -11.28 -26.80 -1.44
CA TRP A 226 -10.77 -26.48 -2.78
C TRP A 226 -11.52 -27.21 -3.90
N ASP A 227 -11.73 -26.52 -5.02
CA ASP A 227 -12.20 -27.09 -6.27
C ASP A 227 -11.51 -26.37 -7.43
N ALA A 228 -10.90 -27.13 -8.34
CA ALA A 228 -10.15 -26.58 -9.46
C ALA A 228 -11.08 -26.00 -10.56
N ASP A 229 -12.34 -26.42 -10.63
CA ASP A 229 -13.36 -25.67 -11.38
C ASP A 229 -13.77 -24.45 -10.55
N LEU A 230 -13.21 -23.29 -10.88
CA LEU A 230 -13.55 -22.02 -10.23
C LEU A 230 -15.05 -21.71 -10.29
N ALA A 231 -15.78 -22.20 -11.29
CA ALA A 231 -17.23 -22.07 -11.35
C ALA A 231 -17.94 -23.02 -10.38
N ALA A 232 -17.44 -24.24 -10.16
CA ALA A 232 -17.94 -25.13 -9.10
C ALA A 232 -17.64 -24.56 -7.71
N LEU A 233 -16.41 -24.10 -7.48
CA LEU A 233 -16.02 -23.44 -6.23
C LEU A 233 -16.94 -22.25 -5.92
N HIS A 234 -17.16 -21.38 -6.90
CA HIS A 234 -18.05 -20.24 -6.74
C HIS A 234 -19.51 -20.65 -6.49
N ARG A 235 -20.03 -21.66 -7.20
CA ARG A 235 -21.37 -22.24 -6.94
C ARG A 235 -21.50 -22.73 -5.50
N LYS A 236 -20.49 -23.40 -4.94
CA LYS A 236 -20.48 -23.85 -3.53
C LYS A 236 -20.48 -22.69 -2.54
N LEU A 237 -19.74 -21.61 -2.81
CA LEU A 237 -19.71 -20.41 -1.96
C LEU A 237 -21.05 -19.65 -1.94
N VAL A 238 -21.75 -19.55 -3.07
CA VAL A 238 -23.06 -18.86 -3.12
C VAL A 238 -24.25 -19.76 -2.73
N ALA A 239 -24.06 -21.09 -2.69
CA ALA A 239 -25.11 -22.04 -2.34
C ALA A 239 -25.71 -21.74 -0.96
N GLY A 240 -27.04 -21.75 -0.86
CA GLY A 240 -27.76 -21.44 0.38
C GLY A 240 -27.56 -20.02 0.92
N GLY A 241 -27.00 -19.09 0.12
CA GLY A 241 -26.76 -17.71 0.54
C GLY A 241 -25.55 -17.54 1.46
N LYS A 242 -24.65 -18.52 1.60
CA LYS A 242 -23.50 -18.46 2.51
C LYS A 242 -22.63 -17.20 2.29
N LEU A 243 -22.26 -16.92 1.04
CA LEU A 243 -21.51 -15.71 0.68
C LEU A 243 -22.30 -14.40 0.92
N ASP A 244 -23.64 -14.42 0.80
CA ASP A 244 -24.48 -13.26 1.15
C ASP A 244 -24.52 -13.01 2.67
N GLY A 245 -24.45 -14.06 3.48
CA GLY A 245 -24.25 -13.96 4.93
C GLY A 245 -22.95 -13.25 5.30
N LEU A 246 -21.84 -13.57 4.60
CA LEU A 246 -20.58 -12.86 4.77
C LEU A 246 -20.63 -11.40 4.29
N VAL A 247 -21.33 -11.12 3.18
CA VAL A 247 -21.58 -9.73 2.75
C VAL A 247 -22.38 -8.96 3.79
N ALA A 248 -23.39 -9.57 4.43
CA ALA A 248 -24.15 -8.93 5.50
C ALA A 248 -23.28 -8.65 6.74
N ALA A 249 -22.43 -9.59 7.14
CA ALA A 249 -21.46 -9.40 8.23
C ALA A 249 -20.47 -8.27 7.91
N ALA A 250 -19.86 -8.29 6.73
CA ALA A 250 -18.94 -7.25 6.26
C ALA A 250 -19.56 -5.84 6.25
N ARG A 251 -20.83 -5.73 5.83
CA ARG A 251 -21.57 -4.46 5.86
C ARG A 251 -21.82 -3.99 7.29
N LYS A 252 -22.17 -4.90 8.21
CA LYS A 252 -22.30 -4.57 9.64
C LYS A 252 -20.99 -4.05 10.23
N GLU A 253 -19.85 -4.72 9.97
CA GLU A 253 -18.54 -4.24 10.43
C GLU A 253 -18.20 -2.84 9.89
N ALA A 254 -18.61 -2.52 8.65
CA ALA A 254 -18.43 -1.21 8.07
C ALA A 254 -19.37 -0.17 8.69
N ASP A 255 -20.62 -0.54 9.02
CA ASP A 255 -21.57 0.32 9.73
C ASP A 255 -21.10 0.64 11.16
N ASP A 256 -20.60 -0.38 11.89
CA ASP A 256 -20.02 -0.23 13.22
C ASP A 256 -18.76 0.67 13.18
N GLY A 257 -17.87 0.43 12.20
CA GLY A 257 -16.66 1.22 11.99
C GLY A 257 -16.93 2.67 11.56
N ASP A 258 -17.92 2.91 10.70
CA ASP A 258 -18.35 4.26 10.32
C ASP A 258 -18.97 5.00 11.52
N ALA A 259 -19.71 4.30 12.39
CA ALA A 259 -20.27 4.89 13.61
C ALA A 259 -19.15 5.31 14.60
N GLU A 260 -18.17 4.43 14.84
CA GLU A 260 -17.00 4.72 15.67
C GLU A 260 -16.15 5.87 15.08
N PHE A 261 -15.87 5.85 13.77
CA PHE A 261 -15.17 6.92 13.07
C PHE A 261 -15.86 8.27 13.28
N ARG A 262 -17.18 8.34 13.06
CA ARG A 262 -17.96 9.58 13.20
C ARG A 262 -18.02 10.07 14.65
N ALA A 263 -18.01 9.18 15.63
CA ALA A 263 -17.98 9.55 17.04
C ALA A 263 -16.61 10.15 17.43
N THR A 264 -15.52 9.48 17.03
CA THR A 264 -14.12 9.91 17.27
C THR A 264 -13.83 11.25 16.60
N GLU A 265 -14.27 11.44 15.36
CA GLU A 265 -14.11 12.68 14.60
C GLU A 265 -15.15 13.77 14.94
N HIS A 266 -16.08 13.47 15.84
CA HIS A 266 -17.19 14.36 16.25
C HIS A 266 -18.04 14.88 15.07
N CYS A 267 -18.23 14.05 14.03
CA CYS A 267 -18.86 14.44 12.78
C CYS A 267 -20.34 14.83 12.97
N GLY A 268 -20.74 15.94 12.34
CA GLY A 268 -22.09 16.50 12.49
C GLY A 268 -22.27 17.38 13.73
N THR A 269 -21.22 17.58 14.54
CA THR A 269 -21.23 18.53 15.67
C THR A 269 -20.48 19.82 15.34
N GLY A 270 -20.61 20.85 16.19
CA GLY A 270 -19.79 22.06 16.12
C GLY A 270 -18.30 21.86 16.45
N ARG A 271 -17.86 20.63 16.76
CA ARG A 271 -16.46 20.25 17.01
C ARG A 271 -15.92 19.24 15.99
N ALA A 272 -16.60 19.07 14.86
CA ALA A 272 -16.20 18.13 13.81
C ALA A 272 -14.76 18.36 13.34
N ARG A 273 -13.97 17.28 13.33
CA ARG A 273 -12.55 17.28 12.96
C ARG A 273 -12.38 17.23 11.43
N PRO A 274 -11.20 17.61 10.89
CA PRO A 274 -10.95 17.65 9.45
C PRO A 274 -11.29 16.36 8.69
N GLY A 275 -11.05 15.18 9.28
CA GLY A 275 -11.34 13.87 8.69
C GLY A 275 -12.80 13.68 8.27
N CYS A 276 -13.77 14.31 8.93
CA CYS A 276 -15.19 14.30 8.54
C CYS A 276 -15.49 14.80 7.11
N ARG A 277 -14.55 15.49 6.46
CA ARG A 277 -14.69 16.03 5.08
C ARG A 277 -13.86 15.27 4.05
N LEU A 278 -13.19 14.20 4.45
CA LEU A 278 -12.47 13.29 3.57
C LEU A 278 -13.46 12.29 2.97
N THR A 279 -13.39 12.07 1.65
CA THR A 279 -14.14 10.98 1.03
C THR A 279 -13.30 9.71 1.10
N VAL A 280 -13.77 8.72 1.85
CA VAL A 280 -13.09 7.43 2.04
C VAL A 280 -13.80 6.33 1.26
N ARG A 281 -13.03 5.40 0.67
CA ARG A 281 -13.52 4.14 0.09
C ARG A 281 -12.64 2.97 0.52
N TRP A 282 -13.26 1.80 0.61
CA TRP A 282 -12.63 0.56 1.06
C TRP A 282 -12.23 -0.31 -0.14
N ILE A 283 -11.03 -0.87 -0.05
CA ILE A 283 -10.56 -1.96 -0.91
C ILE A 283 -10.55 -3.24 -0.07
N SER A 284 -11.21 -4.30 -0.55
CA SER A 284 -11.22 -5.59 0.16
C SER A 284 -9.98 -6.39 -0.20
N GLN A 285 -9.13 -6.68 0.78
CA GLN A 285 -7.89 -7.43 0.54
C GLN A 285 -8.06 -8.95 0.70
N ALA A 286 -7.37 -9.71 -0.14
CA ALA A 286 -7.22 -11.15 -0.05
C ALA A 286 -5.75 -11.53 0.24
N SER A 287 -5.55 -12.50 1.11
CA SER A 287 -4.25 -12.85 1.70
C SER A 287 -3.51 -13.85 0.80
N ARG A 288 -2.61 -13.37 -0.09
CA ARG A 288 -2.01 -14.18 -1.17
C ARG A 288 -1.20 -15.40 -0.70
N GLY A 289 -0.74 -15.41 0.55
CA GLY A 289 -0.05 -16.55 1.18
C GLY A 289 -0.99 -17.63 1.74
N SER A 290 -2.31 -17.49 1.61
CA SER A 290 -3.30 -18.47 2.07
C SER A 290 -3.57 -19.58 1.06
N ALA A 291 -4.20 -20.66 1.52
CA ALA A 291 -4.68 -21.74 0.65
C ALA A 291 -5.64 -21.22 -0.46
N PRO A 292 -5.63 -21.81 -1.67
CA PRO A 292 -6.39 -21.33 -2.82
C PRO A 292 -7.88 -21.05 -2.57
N GLU A 293 -8.57 -21.92 -1.82
CA GLU A 293 -9.97 -21.77 -1.46
C GLU A 293 -10.22 -20.54 -0.57
N ARG A 294 -9.28 -20.18 0.31
CA ARG A 294 -9.37 -18.98 1.16
C ARG A 294 -9.14 -17.71 0.34
N VAL A 295 -8.14 -17.71 -0.54
CA VAL A 295 -7.88 -16.58 -1.45
C VAL A 295 -9.10 -16.35 -2.35
N PHE A 296 -9.65 -17.40 -2.96
CA PHE A 296 -10.83 -17.31 -3.80
C PHE A 296 -12.06 -16.82 -3.03
N THR A 297 -12.27 -17.29 -1.79
CA THR A 297 -13.38 -16.87 -0.93
C THR A 297 -13.28 -15.38 -0.57
N GLN A 298 -12.09 -14.89 -0.21
CA GLN A 298 -11.85 -13.47 0.09
C GLN A 298 -12.08 -12.59 -1.15
N LEU A 299 -11.57 -12.98 -2.32
CA LEU A 299 -11.80 -12.26 -3.57
C LEU A 299 -13.29 -12.25 -3.96
N ALA A 300 -13.98 -13.38 -3.84
CA ALA A 300 -15.41 -13.49 -4.16
C ALA A 300 -16.26 -12.64 -3.21
N LEU A 301 -15.95 -12.64 -1.91
CA LEU A 301 -16.57 -11.77 -0.91
C LEU A 301 -16.35 -10.30 -1.26
N GLY A 302 -15.11 -9.88 -1.48
CA GLY A 302 -14.77 -8.49 -1.75
C GLY A 302 -15.41 -7.94 -3.03
N MET A 303 -15.38 -8.71 -4.13
CA MET A 303 -16.03 -8.29 -5.38
C MET A 303 -17.56 -8.26 -5.24
N ARG A 304 -18.17 -9.24 -4.55
CA ARG A 304 -19.61 -9.22 -4.27
C ARG A 304 -20.01 -8.07 -3.36
N LEU A 305 -19.17 -7.71 -2.40
CA LEU A 305 -19.38 -6.59 -1.47
C LEU A 305 -19.33 -5.25 -2.22
N ALA A 306 -18.36 -5.02 -3.10
CA ALA A 306 -18.29 -3.81 -3.94
C ALA A 306 -19.50 -3.65 -4.88
N GLU A 307 -20.15 -4.76 -5.28
CA GLU A 307 -21.41 -4.74 -6.03
C GLU A 307 -22.65 -4.42 -5.17
N ARG A 308 -22.55 -4.45 -3.84
CA ARG A 308 -23.68 -4.40 -2.89
C ARG A 308 -23.59 -3.28 -1.86
N ASP A 309 -22.42 -2.71 -1.62
CA ASP A 309 -22.18 -1.59 -0.71
C ASP A 309 -21.24 -0.56 -1.35
N PRO A 310 -21.70 0.68 -1.63
CA PRO A 310 -20.94 1.67 -2.39
C PRO A 310 -19.74 2.27 -1.63
N ARG A 311 -19.52 1.89 -0.36
CA ARG A 311 -18.27 2.20 0.36
C ARG A 311 -17.12 1.34 -0.12
N PHE A 312 -17.38 0.12 -0.58
CA PHE A 312 -16.37 -0.80 -1.11
C PHE A 312 -16.30 -0.64 -2.64
N VAL A 313 -15.09 -0.50 -3.19
CA VAL A 313 -14.90 -0.18 -4.62
C VAL A 313 -14.11 -1.23 -5.38
N ALA A 314 -13.17 -1.91 -4.73
CA ALA A 314 -12.26 -2.85 -5.38
C ALA A 314 -11.84 -4.02 -4.48
N VAL A 315 -11.16 -4.99 -5.08
CA VAL A 315 -10.32 -5.98 -4.38
C VAL A 315 -8.84 -5.77 -4.67
N ASN A 316 -7.97 -6.28 -3.78
CA ASN A 316 -6.51 -6.37 -3.94
C ASN A 316 -5.97 -7.69 -3.34
N LEU A 317 -4.76 -8.11 -3.74
CA LEU A 317 -3.99 -9.23 -3.16
C LEU A 317 -2.82 -8.65 -2.36
N VAL A 318 -2.71 -9.02 -1.07
CA VAL A 318 -1.74 -8.48 -0.09
C VAL A 318 -1.01 -9.60 0.64
N GLN A 319 0.03 -9.26 1.43
CA GLN A 319 1.10 -10.13 1.96
C GLN A 319 2.29 -10.26 0.96
N PRO A 320 3.49 -10.67 1.40
CA PRO A 320 4.69 -10.72 0.55
C PRO A 320 4.48 -11.45 -0.78
N GLU A 321 4.88 -10.83 -1.89
CA GLU A 321 4.72 -11.39 -3.23
C GLU A 321 5.71 -12.53 -3.50
N ASP A 322 6.87 -12.52 -2.85
CA ASP A 322 7.93 -13.54 -2.86
C ASP A 322 7.63 -14.77 -1.99
N GLY A 323 6.56 -14.73 -1.18
CA GLY A 323 6.19 -15.85 -0.30
C GLY A 323 5.93 -17.14 -1.08
N ASN A 324 6.38 -18.29 -0.56
CA ASN A 324 6.32 -19.60 -1.24
C ASN A 324 4.95 -19.97 -1.85
N VAL A 325 3.84 -19.60 -1.20
CA VAL A 325 2.47 -19.83 -1.71
C VAL A 325 2.08 -18.79 -2.76
N ALA A 326 2.50 -17.53 -2.58
CA ALA A 326 2.24 -16.43 -3.52
C ALA A 326 2.87 -16.73 -4.89
N LEU A 327 4.18 -17.01 -4.93
CA LEU A 327 4.91 -17.35 -6.15
C LEU A 327 4.32 -18.59 -6.84
N ARG A 328 4.08 -19.67 -6.08
CA ARG A 328 3.52 -20.93 -6.62
C ARG A 328 2.14 -20.73 -7.27
N ASP A 329 1.27 -19.96 -6.63
CA ASP A 329 -0.12 -19.84 -7.02
C ASP A 329 -0.43 -18.56 -7.82
N TYR A 330 0.54 -17.67 -8.10
CA TYR A 330 0.27 -16.35 -8.69
C TYR A 330 -0.61 -16.42 -9.95
N SER A 331 -0.22 -17.22 -10.94
CA SER A 331 -1.01 -17.40 -12.17
C SER A 331 -2.38 -18.02 -11.93
N LEU A 332 -2.53 -18.85 -10.88
CA LEU A 332 -3.84 -19.33 -10.45
C LEU A 332 -4.67 -18.17 -9.86
N GLN A 333 -4.09 -17.36 -8.98
CA GLN A 333 -4.75 -16.18 -8.39
C GLN A 333 -5.16 -15.16 -9.48
N MET A 334 -4.35 -14.95 -10.51
CA MET A 334 -4.73 -14.12 -11.66
C MET A 334 -5.93 -14.69 -12.43
N ARG A 335 -6.02 -16.03 -12.58
CA ARG A 335 -7.19 -16.71 -13.15
C ARG A 335 -8.42 -16.63 -12.23
N MET A 336 -8.25 -16.69 -10.92
CA MET A 336 -9.32 -16.47 -9.94
C MET A 336 -9.93 -15.07 -10.10
N VAL A 337 -9.08 -14.03 -10.11
CA VAL A 337 -9.51 -12.64 -10.33
C VAL A 337 -10.21 -12.50 -11.69
N ARG A 338 -9.64 -13.08 -12.76
CA ARG A 338 -10.27 -13.06 -14.09
C ARG A 338 -11.65 -13.70 -14.13
N TYR A 339 -11.84 -14.83 -13.47
CA TYR A 339 -13.14 -15.50 -13.34
C TYR A 339 -14.14 -14.62 -12.57
N LEU A 340 -13.73 -14.13 -11.38
CA LEU A 340 -14.60 -13.35 -10.50
C LEU A 340 -14.98 -11.99 -11.12
N ARG A 341 -14.09 -11.34 -11.89
CA ARG A 341 -14.44 -10.15 -12.70
C ARG A 341 -15.54 -10.42 -13.73
N GLY A 342 -15.69 -11.66 -14.20
CA GLY A 342 -16.80 -12.06 -15.08
C GLY A 342 -18.13 -12.22 -14.33
N ALA A 343 -18.08 -12.63 -13.06
CA ALA A 343 -19.25 -12.78 -12.18
C ALA A 343 -19.68 -11.46 -11.51
N TYR A 344 -18.73 -10.54 -11.29
CA TYR A 344 -18.90 -9.28 -10.57
C TYR A 344 -18.32 -8.11 -11.40
N PRO A 345 -18.90 -7.80 -12.57
CA PRO A 345 -18.32 -6.87 -13.54
C PRO A 345 -18.26 -5.41 -13.08
N ARG A 346 -19.00 -5.02 -12.03
CA ARG A 346 -18.96 -3.66 -11.45
C ARG A 346 -17.88 -3.49 -10.38
N ALA A 347 -17.34 -4.57 -9.84
CA ALA A 347 -16.22 -4.51 -8.90
C ALA A 347 -14.94 -4.11 -9.63
N HIS A 348 -14.20 -3.14 -9.08
CA HIS A 348 -12.90 -2.78 -9.59
C HIS A 348 -11.80 -3.71 -9.05
N VAL A 349 -10.63 -3.65 -9.67
CA VAL A 349 -9.46 -4.44 -9.29
C VAL A 349 -8.24 -3.53 -9.35
N THR A 350 -7.52 -3.46 -8.24
CA THR A 350 -6.10 -3.05 -8.17
C THR A 350 -5.34 -4.23 -7.57
N LEU A 351 -4.10 -4.47 -7.96
CA LEU A 351 -3.30 -5.61 -7.47
C LEU A 351 -1.88 -5.14 -7.17
N HIS A 352 -1.32 -5.47 -6.01
CA HIS A 352 0.14 -5.49 -5.88
C HIS A 352 0.66 -6.50 -6.89
N ALA A 353 1.56 -6.06 -7.76
CA ALA A 353 2.17 -6.89 -8.78
C ALA A 353 3.51 -6.28 -9.17
N GLY A 354 4.54 -7.12 -9.19
CA GLY A 354 5.91 -6.67 -9.42
C GLY A 354 6.52 -5.96 -8.21
N GLU A 355 6.06 -6.26 -7.00
CA GLU A 355 6.69 -5.87 -5.74
C GLU A 355 7.87 -6.82 -5.43
N LEU A 356 8.70 -7.05 -6.45
CA LEU A 356 9.78 -8.02 -6.48
C LEU A 356 11.06 -7.34 -6.96
N TRP A 357 12.21 -7.95 -6.65
CA TRP A 357 13.50 -7.48 -7.15
C TRP A 357 14.53 -8.60 -7.23
N THR A 358 15.61 -8.36 -7.99
CA THR A 358 16.74 -9.29 -8.10
C THR A 358 17.39 -9.51 -6.73
N GLY A 359 17.52 -10.78 -6.33
CA GLY A 359 18.10 -11.18 -5.05
C GLY A 359 17.07 -11.48 -3.95
N LEU A 360 15.85 -10.96 -4.06
CA LEU A 360 14.72 -11.39 -3.22
C LEU A 360 14.13 -12.71 -3.74
N VAL A 361 13.92 -12.80 -5.06
CA VAL A 361 13.37 -13.98 -5.74
C VAL A 361 14.30 -14.54 -6.81
N LYS A 362 13.95 -15.70 -7.38
CA LYS A 362 14.69 -16.31 -8.49
C LYS A 362 14.39 -15.53 -9.79
N PRO A 363 15.28 -15.58 -10.80
CA PRO A 363 15.05 -14.87 -12.06
C PRO A 363 13.70 -15.17 -12.72
N GLN A 364 13.23 -16.42 -12.65
CA GLN A 364 11.97 -16.85 -13.26
C GLN A 364 10.73 -16.18 -12.65
N ASP A 365 10.81 -15.82 -11.37
CA ASP A 365 9.72 -15.19 -10.64
C ASP A 365 9.56 -13.70 -11.06
N LEU A 366 10.59 -13.08 -11.67
CA LEU A 366 10.55 -11.69 -12.17
C LEU A 366 9.98 -11.56 -13.60
N GLU A 367 9.60 -12.66 -14.25
CA GLU A 367 9.31 -12.68 -15.69
C GLU A 367 7.87 -12.23 -16.06
N PHE A 368 6.92 -12.20 -15.11
CA PHE A 368 5.49 -12.23 -15.46
C PHE A 368 4.45 -11.57 -14.53
N HIS A 369 4.80 -11.08 -13.34
CA HIS A 369 3.79 -10.67 -12.34
C HIS A 369 2.89 -9.51 -12.81
N ILE A 370 3.47 -8.37 -13.20
CA ILE A 370 2.72 -7.21 -13.74
C ILE A 370 1.96 -7.57 -15.03
N LYS A 371 2.59 -8.34 -15.92
CA LYS A 371 2.07 -8.82 -17.19
C LYS A 371 0.83 -9.67 -16.99
N GLU A 372 0.81 -10.63 -16.05
CA GLU A 372 -0.39 -11.41 -15.77
C GLU A 372 -1.45 -10.61 -15.03
N ALA A 373 -1.09 -9.69 -14.12
CA ALA A 373 -2.05 -8.75 -13.52
C ALA A 373 -2.76 -7.91 -14.61
N VAL A 374 -2.04 -7.42 -15.61
CA VAL A 374 -2.55 -6.58 -16.71
C VAL A 374 -3.30 -7.38 -17.78
N ASP A 375 -2.80 -8.57 -18.19
CA ASP A 375 -3.36 -9.35 -19.30
C ASP A 375 -4.28 -10.50 -18.89
N VAL A 376 -4.05 -11.16 -17.76
CA VAL A 376 -4.90 -12.25 -17.26
C VAL A 376 -5.98 -11.68 -16.34
N ALA A 377 -5.59 -11.11 -15.20
CA ALA A 377 -6.54 -10.58 -14.21
C ALA A 377 -7.28 -9.32 -14.69
N ARG A 378 -6.73 -8.61 -15.69
CA ARG A 378 -7.24 -7.33 -16.22
C ARG A 378 -7.36 -6.28 -15.12
N THR A 379 -6.34 -6.12 -14.28
CA THR A 379 -6.32 -5.08 -13.26
C THR A 379 -6.45 -3.68 -13.85
N GLN A 380 -7.03 -2.75 -13.10
CA GLN A 380 -7.15 -1.34 -13.48
C GLN A 380 -6.05 -0.48 -12.88
N ARG A 381 -5.40 -0.94 -11.80
CA ARG A 381 -4.17 -0.35 -11.25
C ARG A 381 -3.21 -1.45 -10.78
N VAL A 382 -1.92 -1.14 -10.76
CA VAL A 382 -0.83 -2.00 -10.29
C VAL A 382 -0.17 -1.32 -9.10
N GLY A 383 -0.17 -1.98 -7.95
CA GLY A 383 0.60 -1.56 -6.78
C GLY A 383 2.08 -1.86 -6.98
N HIS A 384 2.94 -0.91 -6.61
CA HIS A 384 4.40 -0.95 -6.68
C HIS A 384 4.93 -1.02 -8.13
N GLY A 385 4.78 -2.15 -8.82
CA GLY A 385 5.24 -2.33 -10.20
C GLY A 385 6.75 -2.13 -10.39
N VAL A 386 7.56 -2.56 -9.43
CA VAL A 386 9.01 -2.29 -9.38
C VAL A 386 9.79 -3.19 -10.34
N ASP A 387 9.43 -4.46 -10.46
CA ASP A 387 10.16 -5.43 -11.28
C ASP A 387 10.03 -5.22 -12.80
N LEU A 388 9.21 -4.26 -13.27
CA LEU A 388 8.81 -4.08 -14.67
C LEU A 388 9.93 -4.34 -15.67
N VAL A 389 11.12 -3.78 -15.49
CA VAL A 389 12.21 -3.89 -16.47
C VAL A 389 12.86 -5.27 -16.56
N HIS A 390 12.57 -6.15 -15.61
CA HIS A 390 12.94 -7.57 -15.58
C HIS A 390 11.90 -8.47 -16.26
N GLU A 391 10.66 -8.00 -16.47
CA GLU A 391 9.61 -8.82 -17.08
C GLU A 391 9.89 -9.20 -18.54
N ASP A 392 9.40 -10.38 -18.88
CA ASP A 392 9.56 -11.01 -20.17
C ASP A 392 8.67 -10.33 -21.23
N GLY A 393 9.30 -9.44 -22.00
CA GLY A 393 8.64 -8.55 -22.97
C GLY A 393 8.03 -7.28 -22.35
N TRP A 394 8.57 -6.78 -21.24
CA TRP A 394 8.04 -5.64 -20.47
C TRP A 394 7.64 -4.39 -21.27
N GLN A 395 8.31 -4.10 -22.40
CA GLN A 395 7.95 -2.95 -23.23
C GLN A 395 6.53 -3.11 -23.81
N ARG A 396 6.07 -4.36 -24.02
CA ARG A 396 4.68 -4.69 -24.36
C ARG A 396 3.77 -4.47 -23.15
N THR A 397 4.16 -4.89 -21.94
CA THR A 397 3.40 -4.63 -20.70
C THR A 397 3.18 -3.13 -20.51
N ALA A 398 4.25 -2.32 -20.53
CA ALA A 398 4.19 -0.87 -20.39
C ALA A 398 3.34 -0.18 -21.48
N ARG A 399 3.49 -0.56 -22.76
CA ARG A 399 2.60 -0.06 -23.84
C ARG A 399 1.14 -0.43 -23.61
N THR A 400 0.89 -1.62 -23.05
CA THR A 400 -0.46 -2.12 -22.76
C THR A 400 -1.09 -1.37 -21.59
N MET A 401 -0.33 -1.10 -20.52
CA MET A 401 -0.75 -0.27 -19.40
C MET A 401 -1.09 1.15 -19.87
N ALA A 402 -0.23 1.78 -20.66
CA ALA A 402 -0.49 3.12 -21.22
C ALA A 402 -1.73 3.16 -22.13
N ALA A 403 -1.91 2.18 -23.00
CA ALA A 403 -3.04 2.10 -23.94
C ALA A 403 -4.38 1.80 -23.24
N ARG A 404 -4.38 0.99 -22.18
CA ARG A 404 -5.57 0.67 -21.36
C ARG A 404 -5.77 1.63 -20.18
N GLN A 405 -4.86 2.58 -20.00
CA GLN A 405 -4.80 3.47 -18.83
C GLN A 405 -4.77 2.73 -17.48
N VAL A 406 -4.07 1.60 -17.41
CA VAL A 406 -3.77 0.93 -16.13
C VAL A 406 -2.72 1.77 -15.41
N ALA A 407 -3.08 2.36 -14.29
CA ALA A 407 -2.15 3.18 -13.51
C ALA A 407 -1.19 2.31 -12.69
N VAL A 408 0.01 2.81 -12.41
CA VAL A 408 0.88 2.28 -11.36
C VAL A 408 0.81 3.16 -10.11
N GLU A 409 0.64 2.55 -8.95
CA GLU A 409 0.62 3.16 -7.63
C GLU A 409 2.04 3.06 -7.03
N VAL A 410 2.66 4.20 -6.72
CA VAL A 410 4.10 4.28 -6.42
C VAL A 410 4.37 4.83 -5.01
N PRO A 411 4.69 3.96 -4.04
CA PRO A 411 5.12 4.32 -2.68
C PRO A 411 6.66 4.20 -2.53
N PHE A 412 7.40 5.25 -2.91
CA PHE A 412 8.87 5.19 -3.02
C PHE A 412 9.57 4.79 -1.72
N SER A 413 9.08 5.29 -0.57
CA SER A 413 9.68 4.95 0.73
C SER A 413 9.51 3.48 1.08
N SER A 414 8.33 2.89 0.81
CA SER A 414 8.09 1.45 0.97
C SER A 414 9.04 0.66 0.07
N ASN A 415 9.07 0.94 -1.24
CA ASN A 415 9.96 0.25 -2.18
C ASN A 415 11.45 0.33 -1.77
N ALA A 416 11.89 1.46 -1.23
CA ALA A 416 13.24 1.63 -0.72
C ALA A 416 13.51 0.90 0.61
N GLN A 417 12.50 0.70 1.45
CA GLN A 417 12.58 0.00 2.74
C GLN A 417 12.52 -1.53 2.58
N ILE A 418 11.59 -2.04 1.75
CA ILE A 418 11.33 -3.48 1.61
C ILE A 418 12.04 -4.15 0.42
N LEU A 419 12.44 -3.42 -0.62
CA LEU A 419 13.18 -3.98 -1.77
C LEU A 419 14.59 -3.37 -1.93
N GLY A 420 14.91 -2.31 -1.19
CA GLY A 420 16.13 -1.52 -1.35
C GLY A 420 16.12 -0.58 -2.58
N VAL A 421 15.11 -0.69 -3.46
CA VAL A 421 15.05 -0.04 -4.78
C VAL A 421 14.70 1.43 -4.66
N LYS A 422 15.57 2.30 -5.20
CA LYS A 422 15.40 3.75 -5.11
C LYS A 422 16.10 4.50 -6.25
N GLY A 423 15.72 5.75 -6.45
CA GLY A 423 16.42 6.62 -7.39
C GLY A 423 16.38 6.12 -8.83
N ALA A 424 17.55 5.89 -9.43
CA ALA A 424 17.67 5.48 -10.82
C ALA A 424 17.24 4.02 -11.08
N GLU A 425 17.22 3.16 -10.05
CA GLU A 425 16.82 1.75 -10.17
C GLU A 425 15.30 1.60 -10.27
N HIS A 426 14.54 2.51 -9.67
CA HIS A 426 13.09 2.46 -9.67
C HIS A 426 12.52 2.76 -11.08
N PRO A 427 11.60 1.94 -11.62
CA PRO A 427 11.07 2.09 -12.99
C PRO A 427 10.18 3.33 -13.22
N PHE A 428 10.14 4.29 -12.30
CA PHE A 428 9.28 5.48 -12.38
C PHE A 428 9.53 6.27 -13.67
N THR A 429 10.79 6.50 -14.02
CA THR A 429 11.14 7.22 -15.27
C THR A 429 10.81 6.41 -16.53
N THR A 430 10.83 5.08 -16.45
CA THR A 430 10.41 4.16 -17.51
C THR A 430 8.90 4.25 -17.73
N TYR A 431 8.09 4.16 -16.68
CA TYR A 431 6.63 4.35 -16.76
C TYR A 431 6.25 5.70 -17.39
N ARG A 432 6.90 6.79 -16.95
CA ARG A 432 6.72 8.12 -17.54
C ARG A 432 7.03 8.17 -19.04
N ARG A 433 8.13 7.54 -19.48
CA ARG A 433 8.55 7.48 -20.90
C ARG A 433 7.54 6.72 -21.77
N TYR A 434 6.89 5.69 -21.23
CA TYR A 434 5.88 4.92 -21.93
C TYR A 434 4.47 5.56 -21.89
N GLY A 435 4.29 6.64 -21.14
CA GLY A 435 2.98 7.28 -20.97
C GLY A 435 2.01 6.48 -20.08
N VAL A 436 2.55 5.60 -19.24
CA VAL A 436 1.76 4.86 -18.23
C VAL A 436 1.29 5.85 -17.16
N PRO A 437 0.01 5.85 -16.76
CA PRO A 437 -0.44 6.68 -15.65
C PRO A 437 0.24 6.30 -14.35
N ILE A 438 0.64 7.30 -13.56
CA ILE A 438 1.29 7.08 -12.26
C ILE A 438 0.51 7.87 -11.22
N VAL A 439 0.27 7.25 -10.07
CA VAL A 439 -0.24 7.89 -8.86
C VAL A 439 0.78 7.67 -7.74
N LEU A 440 1.16 8.73 -7.02
CA LEU A 440 1.99 8.58 -5.83
C LEU A 440 1.10 8.15 -4.66
N ALA A 441 1.59 7.27 -3.80
CA ALA A 441 0.84 6.67 -2.70
C ALA A 441 1.72 6.50 -1.46
N THR A 442 1.11 6.21 -0.30
CA THR A 442 1.86 6.06 0.98
C THR A 442 2.10 4.64 1.44
N ASP A 443 1.30 3.67 0.96
CA ASP A 443 1.35 2.28 1.39
C ASP A 443 1.03 2.12 2.90
N ASP A 444 2.03 1.91 3.75
CA ASP A 444 1.89 1.87 5.22
C ASP A 444 2.62 3.06 5.90
N PRO A 445 2.11 4.31 5.81
CA PRO A 445 2.82 5.50 6.32
C PRO A 445 3.15 5.47 7.82
N GLY A 446 2.35 4.77 8.63
CA GLY A 446 2.56 4.62 10.08
C GLY A 446 3.67 3.64 10.46
N VAL A 447 3.86 2.58 9.66
CA VAL A 447 5.00 1.64 9.74
C VAL A 447 6.23 2.27 9.08
N SER A 448 6.11 2.74 7.85
CA SER A 448 7.19 3.33 7.04
C SER A 448 7.72 4.65 7.59
N ARG A 449 6.99 5.29 8.52
CA ARG A 449 7.30 6.57 9.19
C ARG A 449 7.37 7.77 8.25
N ILE A 450 6.46 7.81 7.28
CA ILE A 450 6.39 8.82 6.23
C ILE A 450 4.98 9.39 6.08
N ASP A 451 4.82 10.31 5.14
CA ASP A 451 3.52 10.83 4.70
C ASP A 451 3.56 11.17 3.22
N ILE A 452 2.41 11.42 2.59
CA ILE A 452 2.37 11.69 1.14
C ILE A 452 3.18 12.94 0.73
N SER A 453 3.41 13.90 1.65
CA SER A 453 4.24 15.07 1.36
C SER A 453 5.73 14.72 1.36
N HIS A 454 6.14 13.67 2.08
CA HIS A 454 7.46 13.05 1.94
C HIS A 454 7.62 12.47 0.53
N GLU A 455 6.65 11.68 0.06
CA GLU A 455 6.66 11.06 -1.27
C GLU A 455 6.77 12.09 -2.40
N TYR A 456 5.98 13.16 -2.34
CA TYR A 456 6.07 14.26 -3.32
C TYR A 456 7.41 15.02 -3.24
N GLN A 457 7.96 15.21 -2.04
CA GLN A 457 9.26 15.84 -1.84
C GLN A 457 10.40 14.95 -2.39
N TYR A 458 10.34 13.64 -2.14
CA TYR A 458 11.25 12.64 -2.72
C TYR A 458 11.16 12.66 -4.24
N ALA A 459 9.96 12.59 -4.81
CA ALA A 459 9.77 12.58 -6.25
C ALA A 459 10.36 13.84 -6.93
N ALA A 460 10.13 15.02 -6.34
CA ALA A 460 10.65 16.29 -6.82
C ALA A 460 12.19 16.42 -6.72
N ALA A 461 12.78 15.91 -5.63
CA ALA A 461 14.22 15.95 -5.41
C ALA A 461 14.96 14.94 -6.31
N THR A 462 14.49 13.69 -6.31
CA THR A 462 15.13 12.54 -6.98
C THR A 462 14.99 12.60 -8.51
N TYR A 463 13.82 12.97 -9.03
CA TYR A 463 13.55 12.99 -10.48
C TYR A 463 13.45 14.42 -11.06
N GLY A 464 13.76 15.44 -10.26
CA GLY A 464 13.80 16.83 -10.71
C GLY A 464 12.45 17.44 -11.11
N LEU A 465 11.33 16.86 -10.65
CA LEU A 465 9.98 17.23 -11.09
C LEU A 465 9.66 18.71 -10.81
N SER A 466 9.12 19.37 -11.83
CA SER A 466 8.57 20.73 -11.74
C SER A 466 7.18 20.74 -11.08
N TYR A 467 6.75 21.90 -10.60
CA TYR A 467 5.41 22.07 -10.02
C TYR A 467 4.26 21.62 -10.97
N PRO A 468 4.26 21.92 -12.28
CA PRO A 468 3.28 21.37 -13.22
C PRO A 468 3.22 19.84 -13.27
N GLU A 469 4.35 19.15 -13.15
CA GLU A 469 4.40 17.68 -13.14
C GLU A 469 3.84 17.09 -11.84
N LEU A 470 4.18 17.69 -10.69
CA LEU A 470 3.61 17.33 -9.39
C LEU A 470 2.09 17.56 -9.37
N LYS A 471 1.62 18.66 -9.98
CA LYS A 471 0.20 18.98 -10.16
C LYS A 471 -0.52 17.94 -11.01
N ASP A 472 0.10 17.46 -12.08
CA ASP A 472 -0.45 16.45 -12.98
C ASP A 472 -0.44 15.02 -12.37
N LEU A 473 0.46 14.71 -11.42
CA LEU A 473 0.41 13.51 -10.57
C LEU A 473 -0.74 13.57 -9.55
N ALA A 474 -0.95 14.72 -8.90
CA ALA A 474 -2.06 14.95 -7.97
C ALA A 474 -3.45 14.97 -8.65
N ARG A 475 -3.50 15.22 -9.97
CA ARG A 475 -4.71 14.98 -10.77
C ARG A 475 -4.90 13.50 -11.10
N ALA A 476 -3.80 12.76 -11.30
CA ALA A 476 -3.86 11.34 -11.61
C ALA A 476 -4.50 10.54 -10.45
N SER A 477 -4.19 10.90 -9.20
CA SER A 477 -4.77 10.24 -8.02
C SER A 477 -6.29 10.46 -7.83
N LEU A 478 -6.93 11.33 -8.62
CA LEU A 478 -8.40 11.44 -8.70
C LEU A 478 -8.96 10.88 -10.02
N GLN A 479 -8.24 11.07 -11.13
CA GLN A 479 -8.61 10.51 -12.44
C GLN A 479 -8.65 8.97 -12.43
N TYR A 480 -7.73 8.33 -11.70
CA TYR A 480 -7.60 6.87 -11.61
C TYR A 480 -8.14 6.29 -10.29
N ALA A 481 -8.71 7.15 -9.43
CA ALA A 481 -9.55 6.70 -8.32
C ALA A 481 -10.75 5.90 -8.82
N PHE A 482 -11.23 4.96 -8.02
CA PHE A 482 -12.48 4.22 -8.24
C PHE A 482 -13.71 4.98 -7.74
N LEU A 483 -13.64 6.32 -7.69
CA LEU A 483 -14.80 7.18 -7.51
C LEU A 483 -15.83 6.99 -8.65
N PRO A 484 -17.13 6.94 -8.34
CA PRO A 484 -18.16 6.83 -9.35
C PRO A 484 -18.36 8.15 -10.12
N GLY A 485 -18.88 8.03 -11.34
CA GLY A 485 -19.28 9.15 -12.19
C GLY A 485 -18.25 9.57 -13.24
N ALA A 486 -18.67 10.46 -14.15
CA ALA A 486 -17.83 10.99 -15.23
C ALA A 486 -16.72 11.91 -14.68
N SER A 487 -15.54 11.92 -15.31
CA SER A 487 -14.46 12.84 -14.95
C SER A 487 -14.69 14.26 -15.49
N LEU A 488 -14.09 15.24 -14.82
CA LEU A 488 -13.86 16.60 -15.30
C LEU A 488 -12.92 16.64 -16.51
N TRP A 489 -12.11 15.61 -16.74
CA TRP A 489 -11.10 15.55 -17.80
C TRP A 489 -11.55 14.73 -19.02
N GLN A 490 -11.11 15.13 -20.21
CA GLN A 490 -11.43 14.45 -21.48
C GLN A 490 -10.29 13.53 -21.98
N GLY A 491 -10.66 12.40 -22.60
CA GLY A 491 -9.73 11.50 -23.28
C GLY A 491 -8.82 10.71 -22.33
N ASN A 492 -7.54 10.56 -22.69
CA ASN A 492 -6.49 10.04 -21.82
C ASN A 492 -5.63 11.24 -21.32
N PRO A 493 -5.83 11.75 -20.09
CA PRO A 493 -5.16 12.97 -19.64
C PRO A 493 -3.65 12.79 -19.42
N THR A 494 -3.19 11.58 -19.12
CA THR A 494 -1.77 11.27 -18.93
C THR A 494 -0.96 11.48 -20.22
N THR A 495 -1.57 11.25 -21.38
CA THR A 495 -0.91 11.42 -22.69
C THR A 495 -1.38 12.66 -23.47
N GLY A 496 -2.63 13.09 -23.30
CA GLY A 496 -3.22 14.25 -23.98
C GLY A 496 -3.20 15.57 -23.19
N GLY A 497 -2.80 15.51 -21.92
CA GLY A 497 -2.88 16.58 -20.93
C GLY A 497 -4.27 16.69 -20.30
N TYR A 498 -4.33 17.17 -19.06
CA TYR A 498 -5.56 17.45 -18.32
C TYR A 498 -6.34 18.64 -18.92
N ARG A 499 -7.21 18.32 -19.88
CA ARG A 499 -8.13 19.26 -20.54
C ARG A 499 -9.54 19.06 -19.99
N VAL A 500 -10.21 20.14 -19.59
CA VAL A 500 -11.58 20.05 -19.07
C VAL A 500 -12.56 19.61 -20.16
N VAL A 501 -13.55 18.80 -19.79
CA VAL A 501 -14.64 18.36 -20.68
C VAL A 501 -15.46 19.54 -21.22
N PRO A 502 -16.11 19.40 -22.41
CA PRO A 502 -16.88 20.48 -23.03
C PRO A 502 -17.93 21.15 -22.13
N ALA A 503 -18.57 20.41 -21.22
CA ALA A 503 -19.58 20.93 -20.30
C ALA A 503 -19.06 22.06 -19.37
N CYS A 504 -17.77 21.99 -19.00
CA CYS A 504 -17.08 22.96 -18.13
C CYS A 504 -16.09 23.85 -18.89
N ARG A 505 -16.15 23.90 -20.23
CA ARG A 505 -15.27 24.75 -21.04
C ARG A 505 -15.51 26.23 -20.74
N GLY A 506 -14.44 26.96 -20.40
CA GLY A 506 -14.50 28.39 -20.09
C GLY A 506 -14.88 28.72 -18.63
N GLU A 507 -15.19 27.72 -17.82
CA GLU A 507 -15.25 27.86 -16.36
C GLU A 507 -13.83 27.97 -15.78
N ARG A 508 -13.72 28.53 -14.57
CA ARG A 508 -12.44 28.69 -13.86
C ARG A 508 -12.55 28.07 -12.46
N PRO A 509 -11.83 26.99 -12.17
CA PRO A 509 -11.80 26.41 -10.83
C PRO A 509 -11.44 27.43 -9.75
N GLY A 510 -12.15 27.36 -8.62
CA GLY A 510 -12.05 28.35 -7.54
C GLY A 510 -12.86 29.63 -7.75
N LEU A 511 -13.62 29.76 -8.85
CA LEU A 511 -14.72 30.72 -9.00
C LEU A 511 -16.08 29.99 -9.04
N PRO A 512 -17.21 30.67 -8.77
CA PRO A 512 -18.54 30.10 -8.95
C PRO A 512 -18.77 29.65 -10.40
N VAL A 513 -19.31 28.44 -10.57
CA VAL A 513 -19.58 27.82 -11.87
C VAL A 513 -20.82 28.46 -12.50
N ARG A 514 -20.70 28.95 -13.74
CA ARG A 514 -21.76 29.70 -14.43
C ARG A 514 -22.56 28.83 -15.41
N SER A 515 -21.91 27.89 -16.07
CA SER A 515 -22.51 26.92 -17.00
C SER A 515 -23.42 25.94 -16.27
N ALA A 516 -24.72 25.95 -16.58
CA ALA A 516 -25.67 24.94 -16.12
C ALA A 516 -25.28 23.51 -16.55
N ALA A 517 -24.53 23.36 -17.65
CA ALA A 517 -24.01 22.04 -18.06
C ALA A 517 -22.87 21.57 -17.14
N CYS A 518 -21.99 22.48 -16.71
CA CYS A 518 -20.95 22.15 -15.74
C CYS A 518 -21.54 21.88 -14.35
N GLN A 519 -22.49 22.70 -13.89
CA GLN A 519 -23.21 22.47 -12.63
C GLN A 519 -23.86 21.07 -12.58
N ARG A 520 -24.53 20.64 -13.66
CA ARG A 520 -25.10 19.28 -13.76
C ARG A 520 -24.04 18.17 -13.71
N LEU A 521 -22.87 18.37 -14.34
CA LEU A 521 -21.77 17.40 -14.26
C LEU A 521 -21.24 17.27 -12.82
N LEU A 522 -20.96 18.39 -12.16
CA LEU A 522 -20.40 18.38 -10.80
C LEU A 522 -21.40 17.80 -9.80
N TYR A 523 -22.69 18.17 -9.88
CA TYR A 523 -23.73 17.59 -9.03
C TYR A 523 -23.98 16.10 -9.30
N GLY A 524 -23.87 15.66 -10.56
CA GLY A 524 -24.12 14.28 -10.99
C GLY A 524 -22.91 13.34 -10.93
N SER A 525 -21.74 13.81 -10.49
CA SER A 525 -20.51 13.01 -10.48
C SER A 525 -19.59 13.35 -9.30
N PRO A 526 -19.52 12.48 -8.27
CA PRO A 526 -18.58 12.62 -7.16
C PRO A 526 -17.12 12.72 -7.63
N ARG A 527 -16.73 12.03 -8.72
CA ARG A 527 -15.39 12.19 -9.32
C ARG A 527 -15.17 13.63 -9.82
N ALA A 528 -16.07 14.17 -10.64
CA ALA A 528 -15.90 15.52 -11.21
C ALA A 528 -15.98 16.62 -10.14
N GLU A 529 -16.84 16.47 -9.13
CA GLU A 529 -16.90 17.37 -7.98
C GLU A 529 -15.55 17.44 -7.25
N LEU A 530 -14.93 16.28 -6.99
CA LEU A 530 -13.68 16.22 -6.25
C LEU A 530 -12.48 16.70 -7.08
N GLU A 531 -12.46 16.40 -8.38
CA GLU A 531 -11.51 16.98 -9.34
C GLU A 531 -11.67 18.52 -9.43
N TRP A 532 -12.89 19.04 -9.37
CA TRP A 532 -13.15 20.49 -9.34
C TRP A 532 -12.66 21.14 -8.04
N ARG A 533 -12.89 20.49 -6.89
CA ARG A 533 -12.35 20.91 -5.58
C ARG A 533 -10.82 20.94 -5.58
N GLN A 534 -10.18 19.92 -6.18
CA GLN A 534 -8.74 19.85 -6.36
C GLN A 534 -8.19 21.03 -7.18
N GLU A 535 -8.83 21.35 -8.32
CA GLU A 535 -8.42 22.48 -9.14
C GLU A 535 -8.65 23.85 -8.45
N ALA A 536 -9.72 23.98 -7.67
CA ALA A 536 -9.96 25.16 -6.84
C ALA A 536 -8.89 25.33 -5.76
N ALA A 537 -8.44 24.23 -5.15
CA ALA A 537 -7.34 24.23 -4.18
C ALA A 537 -6.00 24.62 -4.83
N PHE A 538 -5.69 24.11 -6.04
CA PHE A 538 -4.51 24.56 -6.79
C PHE A 538 -4.56 26.05 -7.09
N ALA A 539 -5.69 26.58 -7.56
CA ALA A 539 -5.83 28.01 -7.82
C ALA A 539 -5.61 28.86 -6.56
N ALA A 540 -5.97 28.36 -5.37
CA ALA A 540 -5.66 29.02 -4.09
C ALA A 540 -4.18 28.94 -3.73
N PHE A 541 -3.58 27.74 -3.81
CA PHE A 541 -2.16 27.49 -3.55
C PHE A 541 -1.25 28.35 -4.43
N GLU A 542 -1.54 28.40 -5.73
CA GLU A 542 -0.82 29.23 -6.70
C GLU A 542 -0.91 30.71 -6.36
N ARG A 543 -2.09 31.23 -5.97
CA ARG A 543 -2.22 32.64 -5.55
C ARG A 543 -1.36 32.99 -4.34
N THR A 544 -1.17 32.06 -3.41
CA THR A 544 -0.31 32.23 -2.23
C THR A 544 1.17 32.24 -2.61
N HIS A 545 1.62 31.25 -3.39
CA HIS A 545 3.05 31.02 -3.66
C HIS A 545 3.60 31.73 -4.92
N ALA A 546 2.75 32.11 -5.87
CA ALA A 546 3.17 32.88 -7.07
C ALA A 546 3.35 34.39 -6.82
N ARG A 547 3.08 34.87 -5.60
CA ARG A 547 3.25 36.28 -5.17
C ARG A 547 4.55 36.53 -4.41
N THR A 548 5.22 35.48 -3.96
CA THR A 548 6.35 35.55 -3.00
C THR A 548 7.71 35.77 -3.65
N THR A 549 7.77 35.94 -4.97
CA THR A 549 8.98 36.38 -5.69
C THR A 549 9.04 37.91 -5.72
N ARG A 550 9.65 38.50 -4.69
CA ARG A 550 10.16 39.87 -4.65
C ARG A 550 11.58 39.84 -4.10
#